data_AF-A0A2V7V951-F1
#
_entry.id   AF-A0A2V7V951-F1
#
_cell.length_a   1.000
_cell.length_b   1.000
_cell.length_c   1.000
_cell.angle_alpha   90.00
_cell.angle_beta   90.00
_cell.angle_gamma   90.00
#
_symmetry.space_group_name_H-M   'P 1'
#
loop_
_entity.id
_entity.type
_entity.pdbx_description
1 polymer ?
#
loop_
_entity_poly.entity_id
_entity_poly.type
_entity_poly.pdbx_seq_one_letter_code
_entity_poly.pdbx_strand_id
1 'polypeptide(L)' 'LSERETADVEATVQARNLADCKDGRDSCDYSLLSRSEAQAMSGAERVRNYAACLNRRGYCDLSRLTPSEAALIPPEVR' A
#
# COMPACT_ATOMS: atom_id res chain seq x y z
N LEU A 1 23.57 -23.55 -3.46
CA LEU A 1 22.16 -23.29 -3.09
C LEU A 1 21.31 -24.33 -3.75
N SER A 2 20.54 -25.07 -2.95
CA SER A 2 19.51 -25.99 -3.41
C SER A 2 18.23 -25.23 -3.74
N GLU A 3 17.35 -25.87 -4.52
CA GLU A 3 16.03 -25.30 -4.87
C GLU A 3 15.18 -25.02 -3.63
N ARG A 4 15.27 -25.88 -2.60
CA ARG A 4 14.58 -25.67 -1.32
C ARG A 4 15.07 -24.43 -0.58
N GLU A 5 16.38 -24.26 -0.48
CA GLU A 5 16.95 -23.07 0.17
C GLU A 5 16.53 -21.78 -0.55
N THR A 6 16.36 -21.83 -1.88
CA THR A 6 15.90 -20.67 -2.66
C THR A 6 14.42 -20.37 -2.38
N ALA A 7 13.56 -21.38 -2.39
CA ALA A 7 12.14 -21.23 -2.07
C ALA A 7 11.89 -20.72 -0.64
N ASP A 8 12.68 -21.17 0.34
CA ASP A 8 12.57 -20.71 1.74
C ASP A 8 12.95 -19.23 1.88
N VAL A 9 13.99 -18.79 1.16
CA VAL A 9 14.41 -17.39 1.13
C VAL A 9 13.33 -16.52 0.48
N GLU A 10 12.77 -16.94 -0.66
CA GLU A 10 11.69 -16.22 -1.35
C GLU A 10 10.45 -16.05 -0.47
N ALA A 11 10.01 -17.12 0.21
CA ALA A 11 8.87 -17.07 1.12
C ALA A 11 9.11 -16.09 2.29
N THR A 12 10.34 -16.06 2.83
CA THR A 12 10.73 -15.14 3.90
C THR A 12 10.73 -13.69 3.43
N VAL A 13 11.26 -13.43 2.24
CA VAL A 13 11.26 -12.10 1.62
C VAL A 13 9.83 -11.61 1.38
N GLN A 14 8.97 -12.47 0.81
CA GLN A 14 7.57 -12.13 0.55
C GLN A 14 6.81 -11.84 1.84
N ALA A 15 6.99 -12.66 2.88
CA ALA A 15 6.34 -12.45 4.17
C ALA A 15 6.78 -11.13 4.84
N ARG A 16 8.07 -10.79 4.80
CA ARG A 16 8.58 -9.51 5.30
C ARG A 16 8.02 -8.34 4.51
N ASN A 17 8.03 -8.44 3.17
CA ASN A 17 7.49 -7.41 2.30
C ASN A 17 6.01 -7.14 2.61
N LEU A 18 5.20 -8.19 2.71
CA LEU A 18 3.79 -8.06 3.08
C LEU A 18 3.60 -7.37 4.43
N ALA A 19 4.44 -7.67 5.43
CA ALA A 19 4.38 -7.02 6.74
C ALA A 19 4.71 -5.52 6.64
N ASP A 20 5.80 -5.16 5.97
CA ASP A 20 6.21 -3.76 5.77
C ASP A 20 5.11 -2.96 5.03
N CYS A 21 4.52 -3.60 4.02
CA CYS A 21 3.42 -3.07 3.25
C CYS A 21 2.12 -2.86 4.06
N LYS A 22 1.78 -3.80 4.95
CA LYS A 22 0.65 -3.64 5.90
C LYS A 22 0.89 -2.52 6.90
N ASP A 23 2.14 -2.33 7.32
CA ASP A 23 2.53 -1.24 8.20
C ASP A 23 2.64 0.11 7.47
N GLY A 24 2.68 0.10 6.12
CA GLY A 24 2.81 1.31 5.31
C GLY A 24 4.21 1.89 5.35
N ARG A 25 5.23 1.03 5.47
CA ARG A 25 6.63 1.41 5.51
C ARG A 25 7.16 1.69 4.11
N ASP A 26 8.15 2.57 4.02
CA ASP A 26 8.84 2.90 2.77
C ASP A 26 9.59 1.70 2.16
N SER A 27 9.86 0.65 2.95
CA SER A 27 10.47 -0.59 2.48
C SER A 27 9.49 -1.54 1.76
N CYS A 28 8.21 -1.20 1.70
CA CYS A 28 7.21 -1.95 0.95
C CYS A 28 7.51 -1.90 -0.56
N ASP A 29 7.81 -3.06 -1.14
CA ASP A 29 7.92 -3.24 -2.58
C ASP A 29 6.64 -3.89 -3.13
N TYR A 30 5.77 -3.09 -3.74
CA TYR A 30 4.54 -3.57 -4.34
C TYR A 30 4.76 -4.57 -5.48
N SER A 31 5.95 -4.59 -6.11
CA SER A 31 6.26 -5.54 -7.19
C SER A 31 6.46 -6.97 -6.69
N LEU A 32 6.78 -7.13 -5.40
CA LEU A 32 6.94 -8.42 -4.73
C LEU A 32 5.64 -8.95 -4.10
N LEU A 33 4.54 -8.21 -4.22
CA LEU A 33 3.23 -8.67 -3.76
C LEU A 33 2.57 -9.56 -4.81
N SER A 34 2.02 -10.68 -4.37
CA SER A 34 1.06 -11.44 -5.16
C SER A 34 -0.21 -10.60 -5.40
N ARG A 35 -0.99 -11.01 -6.40
CA ARG A 35 -2.24 -10.32 -6.73
C ARG A 35 -3.22 -10.26 -5.56
N SER A 36 -3.33 -11.33 -4.77
CA SER A 36 -4.21 -11.38 -3.60
C SER A 36 -3.72 -10.48 -2.47
N GLU A 37 -2.40 -10.42 -2.24
CA GLU A 37 -1.79 -9.51 -1.26
C GLU A 37 -2.02 -8.04 -1.63
N ALA A 38 -1.78 -7.67 -2.89
CA ALA A 38 -2.05 -6.33 -3.39
C ALA A 38 -3.54 -5.95 -3.28
N GLN A 39 -4.45 -6.88 -3.56
CA GLN A 39 -5.89 -6.66 -3.36
C GLN A 39 -6.26 -6.46 -1.90
N ALA A 40 -5.70 -7.27 -0.99
CA ALA A 40 -5.94 -7.15 0.45
C ALA A 40 -5.46 -5.79 1.00
N MET A 41 -4.43 -5.21 0.40
CA MET A 41 -3.90 -3.91 0.81
C MET A 41 -4.63 -2.70 0.24
N SER A 42 -5.38 -2.86 -0.85
CA SER A 42 -6.06 -1.74 -1.54
C SER A 42 -6.88 -0.86 -0.57
N GLY A 43 -7.56 -1.48 0.41
CA GLY A 43 -8.28 -0.76 1.45
C GLY A 43 -7.38 0.05 2.38
N ALA A 44 -6.27 -0.53 2.85
CA ALA A 44 -5.30 0.17 3.69
C ALA A 44 -4.65 1.34 2.96
N GLU A 45 -4.29 1.16 1.68
CA GLU A 45 -3.74 2.24 0.86
C GLU A 45 -4.73 3.37 0.65
N ARG A 46 -6.00 3.06 0.40
CA ARG A 46 -7.04 4.08 0.28
C ARG A 46 -7.18 4.89 1.57
N VAL A 47 -7.14 4.24 2.74
CA VAL A 47 -7.20 4.93 4.04
C VAL A 47 -5.99 5.84 4.25
N ARG A 48 -4.77 5.38 3.93
CA ARG A 48 -3.57 6.22 4.01
C ARG A 48 -3.66 7.39 3.04
N ASN A 49 -4.04 7.15 1.80
CA ASN A 49 -4.24 8.18 0.78
C ASN A 49 -5.27 9.24 1.24
N TYR A 50 -6.40 8.80 1.81
CA TYR A 50 -7.39 9.71 2.37
C TYR A 50 -6.81 10.56 3.51
N ALA A 51 -6.05 9.96 4.42
CA ALA A 51 -5.34 10.70 5.46
C ALA A 51 -4.30 11.67 4.87
N ALA A 52 -3.60 11.32 3.79
CA ALA A 52 -2.71 12.20 3.05
C ALA A 52 -3.42 13.48 2.61
N CYS A 53 -4.56 13.30 1.95
CA CYS A 53 -5.35 14.37 1.38
C CYS A 53 -5.86 15.31 2.48
N LEU A 54 -6.37 14.75 3.60
CA LEU A 54 -6.79 15.56 4.74
C LEU A 54 -5.64 16.36 5.37
N ASN A 55 -4.44 15.78 5.41
CA ASN A 55 -3.24 16.40 6.00
C ASN A 55 -2.39 17.20 5.01
N ARG A 56 -2.86 17.38 3.75
CA ARG A 56 -2.15 18.11 2.69
C ARG A 56 -0.73 17.57 2.41
N ARG A 57 -0.56 16.26 2.50
CA ARG A 57 0.72 15.59 2.20
C ARG A 57 0.79 15.24 0.71
N GLY A 58 1.99 15.31 0.13
CA GLY A 58 2.22 15.18 -1.32
C GLY A 58 1.90 13.84 -1.97
N TYR A 59 1.44 12.83 -1.23
CA TYR A 59 1.03 11.53 -1.77
C TYR A 59 -0.50 11.40 -1.96
N CYS A 60 -1.23 12.52 -1.87
CA CYS A 60 -2.68 12.54 -2.11
C CYS A 60 -3.02 12.30 -3.59
N ASP A 61 -3.73 11.21 -3.87
CA ASP A 61 -4.28 10.86 -5.17
C ASP A 61 -5.81 10.75 -5.07
N LEU A 62 -6.52 11.77 -5.55
CA LEU A 62 -7.98 11.83 -5.48
C LEU A 62 -8.68 10.74 -6.30
N SER A 63 -8.03 10.20 -7.33
CA SER A 63 -8.59 9.14 -8.17
C SER A 63 -8.74 7.81 -7.43
N ARG A 64 -8.01 7.66 -6.31
CA ARG A 64 -8.00 6.46 -5.47
C ARG A 64 -8.94 6.56 -4.26
N LEU A 65 -9.69 7.65 -4.13
CA LEU A 65 -10.71 7.84 -3.10
C LEU A 65 -12.08 7.37 -3.58
N THR A 66 -12.96 7.01 -2.64
CA THR A 66 -14.38 6.90 -2.97
C THR A 66 -14.99 8.29 -3.23
N PRO A 67 -16.12 8.39 -3.94
CA PRO A 67 -16.80 9.67 -4.14
C PRO A 67 -17.13 10.39 -2.82
N SER A 68 -17.50 9.63 -1.79
CA SER A 68 -17.78 10.17 -0.44
C SER A 68 -16.53 10.71 0.26
N GLU A 69 -15.38 10.04 0.15
CA GLU A 69 -14.11 10.52 0.69
C GLU A 69 -13.64 11.78 -0.05
N ALA A 70 -13.68 11.78 -1.38
CA ALA A 70 -13.27 12.92 -2.19
C ALA A 70 -14.09 14.19 -1.92
N ALA A 71 -15.37 14.05 -1.55
CA ALA A 71 -16.24 15.17 -1.19
C ALA A 71 -15.84 15.85 0.13
N LEU A 72 -15.09 15.16 1.00
CA LEU A 72 -14.63 15.68 2.29
C LEU A 72 -13.22 16.30 2.20
N ILE A 73 -12.55 16.19 1.06
CA ILE A 73 -11.22 16.80 0.88
C ILE A 73 -11.37 18.30 0.61
N PRO A 74 -10.64 19.17 1.36
CA PRO A 74 -10.69 20.61 1.14
C PRO A 74 -10.30 21.00 -0.30
N PRO A 75 -10.94 22.03 -0.88
CA PRO A 75 -10.75 22.40 -2.28
C PRO A 75 -9.33 22.86 -2.60
N GLU A 76 -8.54 23.27 -1.61
CA GLU A 76 -7.15 23.68 -1.84
C GLU A 76 -6.17 22.50 -2.01
N VAL A 77 -6.64 21.26 -1.79
CA VAL A 77 -5.90 20.01 -2.04
C VAL A 77 -6.35 19.37 -3.38
N ARG A 78 -7.44 19.88 -3.96
CA ARG A 78 -8.09 19.35 -5.16
C ARG A 78 -7.50 19.91 -6.45
#